data_AF-A0A094CXN5-F1
#
_entry.id   AF-A0A094CXN5-F1
#
_cell.length_a   1.000
_cell.length_b   1.000
_cell.length_c   1.000
_cell.angle_alpha   90.00
_cell.angle_beta   90.00
_cell.angle_gamma   90.00
#
_symmetry.space_group_name_H-M   'P 1'
#
loop_
_entity.id
_entity.type
_entity.pdbx_description
1 polymer ?
#
loop_
_entity_poly.entity_id
_entity_poly.type
_entity_poly.pdbx_seq_one_letter_code
_entity_poly.pdbx_strand_id
1 'polypeptide(L)'
;MSTLSTFHLFPALPVEIRLKIWSLLLSISRDVICTRNIVTTAALNKTKAWGTNTPSPALLHVNRESRYEALGVYTPYFATASNPRPIYLSLSQDVVRFADSLLSHIPYAVLHEIQHMVTDTKDYAYFGYYHMDTLKSMKKLRELEIYAEKDAVYGTDAAERYINLLVSEFEDAMEDDPGWECPKIKIFDAQTGKELRFIEGGAKIPGWVHEIIFYDDDDI
;
A
#
# COMPACT_ATOMS: atom_id res chain seq x y z
N MET A 1 18.70 -36.51 -17.50
CA MET A 1 17.53 -35.60 -17.38
C MET A 1 17.90 -34.28 -18.04
N SER A 2 17.38 -33.98 -19.23
CA SER A 2 17.65 -32.70 -19.91
C SER A 2 16.80 -31.61 -19.28
N THR A 3 17.44 -30.67 -18.59
CA THR A 3 16.79 -29.45 -18.10
C THR A 3 16.69 -28.47 -19.26
N LEU A 4 15.47 -28.25 -19.76
CA LEU A 4 15.22 -27.28 -20.81
C LEU A 4 15.35 -25.87 -20.21
N SER A 5 16.55 -25.31 -20.22
CA SER A 5 16.85 -24.02 -19.57
C SER A 5 16.33 -22.81 -20.36
N THR A 6 15.98 -23.00 -21.63
CA THR A 6 15.68 -21.89 -22.54
C THR A 6 14.55 -22.26 -23.50
N PHE A 7 13.51 -21.42 -23.56
CA PHE A 7 12.38 -21.57 -24.48
C PHE A 7 12.59 -20.74 -25.75
N HIS A 8 13.05 -21.39 -26.83
CA HIS A 8 13.42 -20.71 -28.08
C HIS A 8 12.24 -20.36 -28.99
N LEU A 9 11.02 -20.79 -28.69
CA LEU A 9 9.86 -20.56 -29.54
C LEU A 9 9.19 -19.20 -29.31
N PHE A 10 9.49 -18.53 -28.18
CA PHE A 10 8.88 -17.23 -27.88
C PHE A 10 9.13 -16.19 -28.98
N PRO A 11 10.37 -15.98 -29.47
CA PRO A 11 10.63 -15.02 -30.55
C PRO A 11 9.99 -15.40 -31.90
N ALA A 12 9.60 -16.66 -32.09
CA ALA A 12 8.93 -17.12 -33.31
C ALA A 12 7.43 -16.80 -33.32
N LEU A 13 6.87 -16.34 -32.19
CA LEU A 13 5.48 -15.92 -32.10
C LEU A 13 5.26 -14.58 -32.82
N PRO A 14 4.11 -14.39 -33.49
CA PRO A 14 3.68 -13.10 -34.00
C PRO A 14 3.73 -12.02 -32.89
N VAL A 15 4.06 -10.79 -33.27
CA VAL A 15 4.25 -9.70 -32.31
C VAL A 15 3.00 -9.46 -31.46
N GLU A 16 1.82 -9.58 -32.05
CA GLU A 16 0.53 -9.41 -31.37
C GLU A 16 0.34 -10.43 -30.25
N ILE A 17 0.80 -11.67 -30.47
CA ILE A 17 0.72 -12.73 -29.46
C ILE A 17 1.72 -12.47 -28.33
N ARG A 18 2.94 -12.03 -28.66
CA ARG A 18 3.96 -11.67 -27.65
C ARG A 18 3.48 -10.52 -26.77
N LEU A 19 2.93 -9.46 -27.36
CA LEU A 19 2.37 -8.33 -26.62
C LEU A 19 1.19 -8.74 -25.74
N LYS A 20 0.31 -9.62 -26.22
CA LYS A 20 -0.77 -10.19 -25.38
C LYS A 20 -0.21 -10.98 -24.19
N ILE A 21 0.83 -11.77 -24.38
CA ILE A 21 1.49 -12.51 -23.29
C ILE A 21 2.06 -11.53 -22.26
N TRP A 22 2.74 -10.46 -22.69
CA TRP A 22 3.25 -9.44 -21.78
C TRP A 22 2.16 -8.69 -21.04
N SER A 23 1.10 -8.26 -21.73
CA SER A 23 -0.05 -7.61 -21.10
C SER A 23 -0.71 -8.51 -20.05
N LEU A 24 -0.89 -9.80 -20.34
CA LEU A 24 -1.42 -10.76 -19.37
C LEU A 24 -0.52 -10.90 -18.14
N LEU A 25 0.79 -11.05 -18.33
CA LEU A 25 1.74 -11.14 -17.22
C LEU A 25 1.83 -9.85 -16.40
N LEU A 26 1.66 -8.68 -17.04
CA LEU A 26 1.61 -7.39 -16.36
C LEU A 26 0.31 -7.19 -15.57
N SER A 27 -0.78 -7.87 -15.95
CA SER A 27 -2.08 -7.80 -15.26
C SER A 27 -2.14 -8.58 -13.93
N ILE A 28 -1.11 -9.34 -13.60
CA ILE A 28 -1.01 -10.08 -12.33
C ILE A 28 -0.55 -9.13 -11.22
N SER A 29 -1.40 -8.94 -10.20
CA SER A 29 -1.04 -8.21 -8.98
C SER A 29 -0.02 -8.98 -8.14
N ARG A 30 0.73 -8.24 -7.32
CA ARG A 30 1.75 -8.80 -6.42
C ARG A 30 1.85 -7.98 -5.14
N ASP A 31 2.35 -8.63 -4.11
CA ASP A 31 2.60 -8.00 -2.81
C ASP A 31 4.05 -7.48 -2.75
N VAL A 32 4.19 -6.18 -2.51
CA VAL A 32 5.50 -5.55 -2.38
C VAL A 32 5.71 -5.03 -0.97
N ILE A 33 6.63 -5.66 -0.24
CA ILE A 33 6.95 -5.28 1.13
C ILE A 33 7.99 -4.16 1.09
N CYS A 34 7.61 -2.99 1.59
CA CYS A 34 8.46 -1.81 1.68
C CYS A 34 8.92 -1.61 3.13
N THR A 35 10.24 -1.57 3.32
CA THR A 35 10.88 -1.37 4.62
C THR A 35 11.79 -0.16 4.58
N ARG A 36 12.01 0.47 5.74
CA ARG A 36 12.98 1.56 5.88
C ARG A 36 14.12 1.13 6.77
N ASN A 37 15.27 0.84 6.16
CA ASN A 37 16.44 0.32 6.85
C ASN A 37 17.49 1.42 7.04
N ILE A 38 18.30 1.30 8.09
CA ILE A 38 19.47 2.15 8.27
C ILE A 38 20.61 1.52 7.49
N VAL A 39 21.07 2.19 6.45
CA VAL A 39 22.22 1.77 5.64
C VAL A 39 23.45 2.56 6.09
N THR A 40 24.50 1.83 6.46
CA THR A 40 25.81 2.41 6.76
C THR A 40 26.58 2.54 5.45
N THR A 41 26.89 3.77 5.06
CA THR A 41 27.71 4.03 3.87
C THR A 41 29.19 3.81 4.17
N ALA A 42 30.01 3.67 3.13
CA ALA A 42 31.47 3.48 3.27
C ALA A 42 32.17 4.60 4.07
N ALA A 43 31.55 5.78 4.15
CA ALA A 43 31.99 6.92 4.96
C ALA A 43 31.49 6.89 6.42
N LEU A 44 30.99 5.75 6.92
CA LEU A 44 30.41 5.55 8.27
C LEU A 44 29.17 6.41 8.58
N ASN A 45 28.61 7.11 7.60
CA ASN A 45 27.36 7.84 7.76
C ASN A 45 26.17 6.87 7.70
N LYS A 46 25.34 6.91 8.74
CA LYS A 46 24.07 6.16 8.83
C LYS A 46 22.97 6.93 8.11
N THR A 47 22.48 6.39 7.00
CA THR A 47 21.38 7.01 6.25
C THR A 47 20.18 6.08 6.21
N LYS A 48 18.97 6.62 6.40
CA LYS A 48 17.74 5.84 6.22
C LYS A 48 17.50 5.66 4.73
N ALA A 49 17.37 4.40 4.29
CA ALA A 49 17.07 4.05 2.91
C ALA A 49 15.86 3.12 2.86
N TRP A 50 15.08 3.27 1.80
CA TRP A 50 14.02 2.32 1.50
C TRP A 50 14.62 1.03 0.93
N GLY A 51 13.98 -0.09 1.24
CA GLY A 51 14.35 -1.41 0.75
C GLY A 51 13.15 -2.32 0.68
N THR A 52 13.29 -3.39 -0.09
CA THR A 52 12.29 -4.45 -0.22
C THR A 52 12.99 -5.79 -0.24
N ASN A 53 12.34 -6.81 0.32
CA ASN A 53 12.72 -8.21 0.13
C ASN A 53 11.98 -8.85 -1.06
N THR A 54 10.98 -8.17 -1.63
CA THR A 54 10.27 -8.61 -2.83
C THR A 54 11.19 -8.45 -4.04
N PRO A 55 11.35 -9.49 -4.88
CA PRO A 55 12.17 -9.39 -6.08
C PRO A 55 11.61 -8.38 -7.08
N SER A 56 12.51 -7.77 -7.85
CA SER A 56 12.16 -6.90 -8.99
C SER A 56 11.22 -7.64 -9.97
N PRO A 57 10.23 -6.96 -10.59
CA PRO A 57 9.35 -7.60 -11.58
C PRO A 57 10.16 -8.38 -12.62
N ALA A 58 9.89 -9.68 -12.76
CA ALA A 58 10.66 -10.55 -13.64
C ALA A 58 10.73 -10.00 -15.08
N LEU A 59 9.65 -9.37 -15.56
CA LEU A 59 9.54 -8.78 -16.89
C LEU A 59 10.56 -7.67 -17.17
N LEU A 60 11.11 -7.00 -16.15
CA LEU A 60 12.21 -6.05 -16.32
C LEU A 60 13.54 -6.72 -16.71
N HIS A 61 13.64 -8.05 -16.55
CA HIS A 61 14.86 -8.82 -16.70
C HIS A 61 14.79 -9.90 -17.78
N VAL A 62 13.61 -10.31 -18.25
CA VAL A 62 13.48 -11.40 -19.25
C VAL A 62 14.16 -11.05 -20.58
N ASN A 63 13.73 -9.99 -21.27
CA ASN A 63 14.34 -9.52 -22.52
C ASN A 63 14.09 -8.02 -22.74
N ARG A 64 14.46 -7.49 -23.91
CA ARG A 64 14.29 -6.05 -24.22
C ARG A 64 12.82 -5.66 -24.43
N GLU A 65 12.04 -6.51 -25.08
CA GLU A 65 10.62 -6.26 -25.33
C GLU A 65 9.82 -6.28 -24.02
N SER A 66 10.01 -7.31 -23.20
CA SER A 66 9.34 -7.41 -21.89
C SER A 66 9.69 -6.23 -20.98
N ARG A 67 10.94 -5.76 -21.02
CA ARG A 67 11.38 -4.60 -20.25
C ARG A 67 10.69 -3.33 -20.73
N TYR A 68 10.55 -3.15 -22.05
CA TYR A 68 9.86 -1.99 -22.61
C TYR A 68 8.40 -1.96 -22.15
N GLU A 69 7.68 -3.07 -22.27
CA GLU A 69 6.30 -3.19 -21.79
C GLU A 69 6.19 -2.97 -20.28
N ALA A 70 7.11 -3.58 -19.50
CA ALA A 70 7.10 -3.46 -18.04
C ALA A 70 7.40 -2.04 -17.53
N LEU A 71 8.28 -1.28 -18.20
CA LEU A 71 8.56 0.11 -17.83
C LEU A 71 7.40 1.07 -18.17
N GLY A 72 6.45 0.64 -19.01
CA GLY A 72 5.19 1.37 -19.20
C GLY A 72 4.20 1.22 -18.04
N VAL A 73 4.37 0.20 -17.19
CA VAL A 73 3.50 -0.09 -16.05
C VAL A 73 4.19 0.22 -14.72
N TYR A 74 5.45 -0.19 -14.55
CA TYR A 74 6.19 -0.06 -13.31
C TYR A 74 7.06 1.20 -13.32
N THR A 75 6.87 2.05 -12.31
CA THR A 75 7.67 3.26 -12.11
C THR A 75 8.69 3.02 -10.97
N PRO A 76 9.95 3.49 -11.10
CA PRO A 76 10.92 3.41 -10.02
C PRO A 76 10.61 4.42 -8.90
N TYR A 77 10.40 3.92 -7.69
CA TYR A 77 10.18 4.74 -6.49
C TYR A 77 11.30 4.58 -5.46
N PHE A 78 11.32 5.51 -4.50
CA PHE A 78 12.14 5.46 -3.28
C PHE A 78 13.67 5.42 -3.46
N ALA A 79 14.17 5.65 -4.67
CA ALA A 79 15.59 5.87 -4.91
C ALA A 79 16.02 7.20 -4.27
N THR A 80 17.15 7.17 -3.58
CA THR A 80 17.77 8.35 -2.98
C THR A 80 19.23 8.46 -3.42
N ALA A 81 19.85 9.62 -3.22
CA ALA A 81 21.28 9.78 -3.48
C ALA A 81 22.14 8.79 -2.68
N SER A 82 21.69 8.40 -1.48
CA SER A 82 22.36 7.44 -0.60
C SER A 82 22.06 5.98 -0.95
N ASN A 83 20.92 5.68 -1.57
CA ASN A 83 20.57 4.36 -2.07
C ASN A 83 19.92 4.47 -3.46
N PRO A 84 20.70 4.33 -4.53
CA PRO A 84 20.20 4.53 -5.89
C PRO A 84 19.39 3.32 -6.40
N ARG A 85 19.14 2.30 -5.59
CA ARG A 85 18.35 1.12 -5.98
C ARG A 85 16.86 1.44 -5.82
N PRO A 86 16.10 1.70 -6.90
CA PRO A 86 14.67 1.96 -6.79
C PRO A 86 13.89 0.68 -6.49
N ILE A 87 12.70 0.86 -5.96
CA ILE A 87 11.67 -0.17 -5.90
C ILE A 87 10.71 0.13 -7.06
N TYR A 88 10.65 -0.77 -8.03
CA TYR A 88 9.69 -0.67 -9.14
C TYR A 88 8.31 -1.05 -8.63
N LEU A 89 7.33 -0.14 -8.75
CA LEU A 89 5.95 -0.33 -8.29
C LEU A 89 4.94 0.10 -9.36
N SER A 90 3.81 -0.60 -9.38
CA SER A 90 2.58 -0.20 -10.05
C SER A 90 1.55 0.14 -8.97
N LEU A 91 1.47 1.40 -8.54
CA LEU A 91 0.66 1.80 -7.37
C LEU A 91 -0.85 1.58 -7.56
N SER A 92 -1.29 1.43 -8.82
CA SER A 92 -2.66 1.11 -9.19
C SER A 92 -3.04 -0.36 -9.08
N GLN A 93 -2.07 -1.26 -8.86
CA GLN A 93 -2.27 -2.71 -8.96
C GLN A 93 -1.50 -3.51 -7.90
N ASP A 94 -0.27 -3.10 -7.59
CA ASP A 94 0.53 -3.73 -6.54
C ASP A 94 -0.13 -3.48 -5.19
N VAL A 95 -0.12 -4.52 -4.35
CA VAL A 95 -0.49 -4.39 -2.94
C VAL A 95 0.78 -3.98 -2.19
N VAL A 96 0.79 -2.75 -1.67
CA VAL A 96 1.98 -2.20 -0.99
C VAL A 96 1.87 -2.47 0.51
N ARG A 97 2.82 -3.23 1.06
CA ARG A 97 2.87 -3.55 2.49
C ARG A 97 3.94 -2.75 3.24
N PHE A 98 3.58 -2.15 4.36
CA PHE A 98 4.54 -1.47 5.24
C PHE A 98 4.09 -1.47 6.71
N ALA A 99 5.05 -1.30 7.63
CA ALA A 99 4.70 -0.98 9.02
C ALA A 99 4.00 0.38 9.08
N ASP A 100 2.96 0.49 9.91
CA ASP A 100 2.15 1.70 10.12
C ASP A 100 3.00 2.96 10.43
N SER A 101 4.02 2.80 11.26
CA SER A 101 5.00 3.83 11.61
C SER A 101 5.73 4.44 10.42
N LEU A 102 5.74 3.77 9.27
CA LEU A 102 6.34 4.28 8.04
C LEU A 102 5.41 5.17 7.22
N LEU A 103 4.09 5.19 7.48
CA LEU A 103 3.11 5.99 6.72
C LEU A 103 3.51 7.46 6.65
N SER A 104 3.87 8.06 7.80
CA SER A 104 4.31 9.46 7.92
C SER A 104 5.61 9.78 7.16
N HIS A 105 6.29 8.77 6.65
CA HIS A 105 7.56 8.90 5.95
C HIS A 105 7.47 8.66 4.44
N ILE A 106 6.34 8.15 3.95
CA ILE A 106 6.11 7.95 2.53
C ILE A 106 5.78 9.31 1.91
N PRO A 107 6.40 9.68 0.76
CA PRO A 107 6.05 10.93 0.10
C PRO A 107 4.56 10.98 -0.26
N TYR A 108 3.90 12.12 -0.01
CA TYR A 108 2.47 12.30 -0.29
C TYR A 108 2.09 11.89 -1.73
N ALA A 109 2.87 12.31 -2.73
CA ALA A 109 2.63 11.96 -4.12
C ALA A 109 2.58 10.44 -4.39
N VAL A 110 3.28 9.64 -3.59
CA VAL A 110 3.23 8.17 -3.67
C VAL A 110 2.00 7.65 -2.92
N LEU A 111 1.76 8.13 -1.70
CA LEU A 111 0.61 7.72 -0.88
C LEU A 111 -0.72 7.89 -1.61
N HIS A 112 -0.95 9.04 -2.25
CA HIS A 112 -2.22 9.33 -2.95
C HIS A 112 -2.49 8.46 -4.17
N GLU A 113 -1.48 7.75 -4.68
CA GLU A 113 -1.59 6.89 -5.86
C GLU A 113 -1.79 5.41 -5.51
N ILE A 114 -1.57 5.03 -4.25
CA ILE A 114 -1.76 3.64 -3.77
C ILE A 114 -3.25 3.29 -3.79
N GLN A 115 -3.58 2.17 -4.44
CA GLN A 115 -4.95 1.64 -4.46
C GLN A 115 -5.16 0.48 -3.48
N HIS A 116 -4.12 -0.31 -3.21
CA HIS A 116 -4.20 -1.49 -2.34
C HIS A 116 -3.04 -1.45 -1.34
N MET A 117 -3.37 -1.48 -0.05
CA MET A 117 -2.41 -1.28 1.02
C MET A 117 -2.57 -2.33 2.11
N VAL A 118 -1.44 -2.84 2.60
CA VAL A 118 -1.38 -3.68 3.79
C VAL A 118 -0.53 -2.96 4.83
N THR A 119 -0.98 -2.89 6.07
CA THR A 119 -0.18 -2.32 7.14
C THR A 119 -0.05 -3.25 8.34
N ASP A 120 1.17 -3.33 8.85
CA ASP A 120 1.49 -4.04 10.08
C ASP A 120 1.44 -3.05 11.25
N THR A 121 0.49 -3.26 12.16
CA THR A 121 0.20 -2.36 13.27
C THR A 121 0.45 -3.04 14.60
N LYS A 122 1.35 -2.43 15.38
CA LYS A 122 1.65 -2.89 16.75
C LYS A 122 0.68 -2.31 17.77
N ASP A 123 0.31 -1.05 17.57
CA ASP A 123 -0.53 -0.30 18.49
C ASP A 123 -1.83 0.10 17.79
N TYR A 124 -2.75 -0.86 17.68
CA TYR A 124 -4.04 -0.65 17.03
C TYR A 124 -5.01 0.15 17.92
N ALA A 125 -4.66 0.46 19.17
CA ALA A 125 -5.46 1.30 20.05
C ALA A 125 -5.38 2.79 19.68
N TYR A 126 -4.28 3.22 19.03
CA TYR A 126 -4.08 4.60 18.58
C TYR A 126 -3.99 4.73 17.05
N PHE A 127 -4.34 3.67 16.32
CA PHE A 127 -4.19 3.66 14.87
C PHE A 127 -5.03 4.76 14.20
N GLY A 128 -6.31 4.91 14.57
CA GLY A 128 -7.15 5.98 14.03
C GLY A 128 -6.57 7.35 14.34
N TYR A 129 -6.19 7.60 15.59
CA TYR A 129 -5.58 8.87 15.99
C TYR A 129 -4.34 9.26 15.15
N TYR A 130 -3.45 8.33 14.82
CA TYR A 130 -2.22 8.64 14.08
C TYR A 130 -2.38 8.62 12.55
N HIS A 131 -3.33 7.84 12.02
CA HIS A 131 -3.34 7.52 10.60
C HIS A 131 -4.62 7.92 9.87
N MET A 132 -5.72 8.26 10.58
CA MET A 132 -7.01 8.54 9.93
C MET A 132 -6.94 9.68 8.92
N ASP A 133 -6.29 10.80 9.26
CA ASP A 133 -6.13 11.94 8.33
C ASP A 133 -5.34 11.54 7.08
N THR A 134 -4.31 10.71 7.26
CA THR A 134 -3.52 10.18 6.14
C THR A 134 -4.41 9.31 5.24
N LEU A 135 -5.20 8.40 5.82
CA LEU A 135 -6.13 7.54 5.09
C LEU A 135 -7.22 8.33 4.35
N LYS A 136 -7.82 9.34 5.00
CA LYS A 136 -8.80 10.25 4.38
C LYS A 136 -8.23 11.01 3.19
N SER A 137 -6.93 11.30 3.22
CA SER A 137 -6.23 11.97 2.13
C SER A 137 -5.97 11.06 0.92
N MET A 138 -5.90 9.74 1.12
CA MET A 138 -5.60 8.76 0.07
C MET A 138 -6.83 8.45 -0.81
N LYS A 139 -7.23 9.40 -1.66
CA LYS A 139 -8.47 9.33 -2.47
C LYS A 139 -8.53 8.16 -3.48
N LYS A 140 -7.41 7.53 -3.80
CA LYS A 140 -7.36 6.35 -4.69
C LYS A 140 -7.33 5.03 -3.94
N LEU A 141 -7.20 5.05 -2.60
CA LEU A 141 -7.15 3.83 -1.80
C LEU A 141 -8.51 3.13 -1.84
N ARG A 142 -8.51 1.87 -2.28
CA ARG A 142 -9.71 1.04 -2.44
C ARG A 142 -9.76 -0.07 -1.41
N GLU A 143 -8.61 -0.63 -1.05
CA GLU A 143 -8.51 -1.74 -0.11
C GLU A 143 -7.38 -1.49 0.89
N LEU A 144 -7.71 -1.68 2.17
CA LEU A 144 -6.80 -1.59 3.29
C LEU A 144 -6.87 -2.86 4.14
N GLU A 145 -5.75 -3.54 4.29
CA GLU A 145 -5.62 -4.66 5.23
C GLU A 145 -4.74 -4.24 6.42
N ILE A 146 -5.22 -4.47 7.63
CA ILE A 146 -4.52 -4.14 8.87
C ILE A 146 -4.18 -5.44 9.61
N TYR A 147 -2.90 -5.73 9.75
CA TYR A 147 -2.41 -6.84 10.55
C TYR A 147 -2.10 -6.35 11.96
N ALA A 148 -3.01 -6.63 12.91
CA ALA A 148 -2.87 -6.24 14.29
C ALA A 148 -2.00 -7.25 15.05
N GLU A 149 -0.82 -6.81 15.48
CA GLU A 149 0.06 -7.60 16.35
C GLU A 149 -0.52 -7.59 17.77
N LYS A 150 -0.72 -8.78 18.36
CA LYS A 150 -1.11 -8.88 19.77
C LYS A 150 0.03 -8.37 20.62
N ASP A 151 -0.13 -7.17 21.15
CA ASP A 151 0.82 -6.64 22.11
C ASP A 151 0.84 -7.55 23.35
N ALA A 152 2.02 -7.98 23.78
CA ALA A 152 2.17 -8.86 24.95
C ALA A 152 1.69 -8.20 26.27
N VAL A 153 1.38 -6.90 26.21
CA VAL A 153 0.93 -6.06 27.31
C VAL A 153 -0.57 -6.21 27.61
N TYR A 154 -1.38 -6.56 26.61
CA TYR A 154 -2.84 -6.62 26.76
C TYR A 154 -3.35 -8.07 26.71
N GLY A 155 -4.11 -8.47 27.73
CA GLY A 155 -4.77 -9.79 27.77
C GLY A 155 -5.77 -9.98 26.62
N THR A 156 -6.22 -11.21 26.41
CA THR A 156 -7.13 -11.59 25.30
C THR A 156 -8.40 -10.74 25.24
N ASP A 157 -9.00 -10.44 26.39
CA ASP A 157 -10.24 -9.66 26.48
C ASP A 157 -10.03 -8.17 26.15
N ALA A 158 -8.84 -7.65 26.43
CA ALA A 158 -8.47 -6.28 26.07
C ALA A 158 -8.23 -6.14 24.56
N ALA A 159 -7.72 -7.18 23.90
CA ALA A 159 -7.48 -7.15 22.47
C ALA A 159 -8.78 -6.99 21.66
N GLU A 160 -9.84 -7.71 22.01
CA GLU A 160 -11.13 -7.57 21.34
C GLU A 160 -11.73 -6.16 21.52
N ARG A 161 -11.57 -5.57 22.71
CA ARG A 161 -12.00 -4.19 22.97
C ARG A 161 -11.32 -3.18 22.04
N TYR A 162 -10.01 -3.30 21.84
CA TYR A 162 -9.28 -2.38 20.98
C TYR A 162 -9.56 -2.60 19.48
N ILE A 163 -9.82 -3.84 19.06
CA ILE A 163 -10.30 -4.10 17.69
C ILE A 163 -11.66 -3.45 17.46
N ASN A 164 -12.58 -3.54 18.42
CA ASN A 164 -13.87 -2.86 18.33
C ASN A 164 -13.73 -1.33 18.37
N LEU A 165 -12.78 -0.81 19.15
CA LEU A 165 -12.45 0.62 19.15
C LEU A 165 -11.98 1.07 17.77
N LEU A 166 -11.04 0.35 17.16
CA LEU A 166 -10.55 0.65 15.82
C LEU A 166 -11.67 0.66 14.78
N VAL A 167 -12.60 -0.30 14.85
CA VAL A 167 -13.79 -0.31 13.98
C VAL A 167 -14.65 0.94 14.21
N SER A 168 -14.90 1.29 15.47
CA SER A 168 -15.65 2.52 15.82
C SER A 168 -14.97 3.77 15.26
N GLU A 169 -13.64 3.88 15.33
CA GLU A 169 -12.92 5.04 14.78
C GLU A 169 -13.14 5.20 13.27
N PHE A 170 -13.23 4.10 12.51
CA PHE A 170 -13.58 4.15 11.10
C PHE A 170 -15.04 4.53 10.88
N GLU A 171 -15.96 3.98 11.66
CA GLU A 171 -17.38 4.29 11.58
C GLU A 171 -17.67 5.77 11.90
N ASP A 172 -17.05 6.29 12.96
CA ASP A 172 -17.09 7.69 13.38
C ASP A 172 -16.49 8.58 12.29
N ALA A 173 -15.33 8.20 11.74
CA ALA A 173 -14.71 8.95 10.65
C ALA A 173 -15.56 9.02 9.38
N MET A 174 -16.38 7.99 9.10
CA MET A 174 -17.35 7.97 8.02
C MET A 174 -18.64 8.75 8.34
N GLU A 175 -19.04 8.86 9.62
CA GLU A 175 -20.14 9.77 10.02
C GLU A 175 -19.71 11.24 9.93
N ASP A 176 -18.48 11.56 10.36
CA ASP A 176 -17.93 12.93 10.35
C ASP A 176 -17.70 13.46 8.93
N ASP A 177 -17.33 12.58 8.00
CA ASP A 177 -17.19 12.89 6.57
C ASP A 177 -17.98 11.87 5.72
N PRO A 178 -19.30 12.08 5.55
CA PRO A 178 -20.14 11.17 4.77
C PRO A 178 -19.75 11.05 3.30
N GLY A 179 -19.02 12.04 2.77
CA GLY A 179 -18.50 12.06 1.41
C GLY A 179 -17.17 11.34 1.24
N TRP A 180 -16.55 10.89 2.33
CA TRP A 180 -15.32 10.12 2.27
C TRP A 180 -15.56 8.76 1.63
N GLU A 181 -14.94 8.53 0.48
CA GLU A 181 -14.80 7.21 -0.14
C GLU A 181 -13.86 6.34 0.71
N CYS A 182 -14.38 5.83 1.83
CA CYS A 182 -13.66 4.95 2.74
C CYS A 182 -13.25 3.67 1.99
N PRO A 183 -11.99 3.20 2.09
CA PRO A 183 -11.60 1.94 1.47
C PRO A 183 -12.34 0.76 2.12
N LYS A 184 -12.37 -0.36 1.42
CA LYS A 184 -12.73 -1.65 2.00
C LYS A 184 -11.66 -2.06 3.00
N ILE A 185 -12.03 -2.29 4.26
CA ILE A 185 -11.07 -2.57 5.33
C ILE A 185 -11.22 -4.00 5.83
N LYS A 186 -10.10 -4.71 5.94
CA LYS A 186 -10.01 -6.01 6.60
C LYS A 186 -8.99 -5.94 7.73
N ILE A 187 -9.36 -6.46 8.89
CA ILE A 187 -8.48 -6.50 10.06
C ILE A 187 -8.15 -7.96 10.35
N PHE A 188 -6.87 -8.28 10.42
CA PHE A 188 -6.35 -9.63 10.65
C PHE A 188 -5.56 -9.69 11.96
N ASP A 189 -5.60 -10.85 12.61
CA ASP A 189 -4.67 -11.19 13.69
C ASP A 189 -3.29 -11.51 13.07
N ALA A 190 -2.24 -10.77 13.46
CA ALA A 190 -0.93 -10.91 12.82
C ALA A 190 -0.23 -12.25 13.07
N GLN A 191 -0.58 -12.97 14.15
CA GLN A 191 0.05 -14.24 14.50
C GLN A 191 -0.61 -15.42 13.78
N THR A 192 -1.93 -15.39 13.71
CA THR A 192 -2.74 -16.50 13.17
C THR A 192 -3.16 -16.28 11.72
N GLY A 193 -3.09 -15.04 11.23
CA GLY A 193 -3.60 -14.65 9.91
C GLY A 193 -5.13 -14.72 9.81
N LYS A 194 -5.84 -14.93 10.93
CA LYS A 194 -7.29 -15.03 10.95
C LYS A 194 -7.91 -13.64 10.79
N GLU A 195 -8.91 -13.52 9.92
CA GLU A 195 -9.73 -12.32 9.81
C GLU A 195 -10.52 -12.11 11.12
N LEU A 196 -10.39 -10.90 11.67
CA LEU A 196 -11.04 -10.47 12.91
C LEU A 196 -12.28 -9.62 12.62
N ARG A 197 -12.18 -8.67 11.69
CA ARG A 197 -13.24 -7.72 11.34
C ARG A 197 -13.16 -7.32 9.87
N PHE A 198 -14.30 -6.85 9.37
CA PHE A 198 -14.49 -6.43 8.00
C PHE A 198 -15.40 -5.19 7.94
N ILE A 199 -15.01 -4.20 7.13
CA ILE A 199 -15.79 -2.98 6.85
C ILE A 199 -15.87 -2.86 5.33
N GLU A 200 -17.08 -2.77 4.76
CA GLU A 200 -17.26 -2.73 3.30
C GLU A 200 -16.68 -1.46 2.66
N GLY A 201 -16.64 -0.35 3.39
CA GLY A 201 -16.19 0.95 2.89
C GLY A 201 -17.25 1.68 2.05
N GLY A 202 -16.79 2.66 1.26
CA GLY A 202 -17.58 3.55 0.41
C GLY A 202 -18.06 4.82 1.11
N ALA A 203 -18.44 5.83 0.32
CA ALA A 203 -19.10 7.03 0.84
C ALA A 203 -20.51 6.71 1.36
N LYS A 204 -20.86 7.19 2.56
CA LYS A 204 -22.23 7.11 3.11
C LYS A 204 -23.19 7.96 2.30
N ILE A 205 -22.75 9.15 1.86
CA ILE A 205 -23.52 10.07 1.01
C ILE A 205 -22.63 10.45 -0.19
N PRO A 206 -22.74 9.73 -1.31
CA PRO A 206 -21.95 10.02 -2.51
C PRO A 206 -22.16 11.46 -3.00
N GLY A 207 -21.06 12.18 -3.23
CA GLY A 207 -21.10 13.58 -3.68
C GLY A 207 -21.38 14.61 -2.59
N TRP A 208 -21.35 14.20 -1.31
CA TRP A 208 -21.38 15.16 -0.20
C TRP A 208 -20.15 16.05 -0.24
N VAL A 209 -20.38 17.36 -0.11
CA VAL A 209 -19.34 18.38 0.01
C VAL A 209 -19.63 19.12 1.30
N HIS A 210 -18.62 19.28 2.14
CA HIS A 210 -18.76 20.05 3.37
C HIS A 210 -19.11 21.50 3.00
N GLU A 211 -20.31 21.97 3.34
CA GLU A 211 -20.68 23.37 3.21
C GLU A 211 -19.84 24.19 4.19
N ILE A 212 -18.77 24.82 3.70
CA ILE A 212 -18.05 25.83 4.47
C ILE A 212 -18.97 27.05 4.52
N ILE A 213 -19.72 27.18 5.61
CA ILE A 213 -20.44 28.41 5.93
C ILE A 213 -19.38 29.42 6.36
N PHE A 214 -19.02 30.33 5.47
CA PHE A 214 -18.32 31.55 5.84
C PHE A 214 -19.32 32.42 6.61
N TYR A 215 -19.08 32.57 7.92
CA TYR A 215 -19.69 33.67 8.65
C TYR A 215 -18.92 34.93 8.23
N ASP A 216 -19.58 35.80 7.46
CA ASP A 216 -19.11 37.16 7.25
C ASP A 216 -19.17 37.88 8.62
N ASP A 217 -18.01 38.04 9.25
CA ASP A 217 -17.79 38.88 10.44
C ASP A 217 -17.86 40.38 10.04
N ASP A 218 -18.97 40.82 9.46
CA ASP A 218 -19.19 42.22 9.04
C ASP A 218 -20.52 42.79 9.57
N ASP A 219 -20.88 42.49 10.83
CA ASP A 219 -21.96 43.18 11.55
C ASP A 219 -21.58 43.47 13.02
N ILE A 220 -20.68 44.45 13.26
CA ILE A 220 -20.62 45.26 14.49
C ILE A 220 -20.31 46.73 14.15
#